data_AF-A0A966F2N3-F1
#
_entry.id   AF-A0A966F2N3-F1
#
_cell.length_a   1.000
_cell.length_b   1.000
_cell.length_c   1.000
_cell.angle_alpha   90.00
_cell.angle_beta   90.00
_cell.angle_gamma   90.00
#
_symmetry.space_group_name_H-M   'P 1'
#
loop_
_entity.id
_entity.type
_entity.pdbx_description
1 polymer ?
#
loop_
_entity_poly.entity_id
_entity_poly.type
_entity_poly.pdbx_seq_one_letter_code
_entity_poly.pdbx_strand_id
1 'polypeptide(L)'
;MKKPVLTILITIVLIVVILEVLSKSQKCKTPDCFYPCNNFSTILPGPRDPDLIRLQQKRLAGEKISKQEYRLIAEKLILEKDPELMGCYNGVVCGESGFVRKDLPSNAKIFVKRHELEHLLQTGEERNSEFAANLAAGREYPLGFLQTIFFSIWNRARYYDSPVCYIISLWKTFKVYFLP
;
A
#
# COMPACT_ATOMS: atom_id res chain seq x y z
N MET A 1 -25.73 -10.74 -26.66
CA MET A 1 -25.21 -11.39 -25.43
C MET A 1 -26.27 -12.32 -24.84
N LYS A 2 -25.91 -13.38 -24.11
CA LYS A 2 -26.88 -14.19 -23.35
C LYS A 2 -27.45 -13.35 -22.20
N LYS A 3 -28.78 -13.34 -22.01
CA LYS A 3 -29.48 -12.54 -20.96
C LYS A 3 -28.77 -12.47 -19.59
N PRO A 4 -28.34 -13.59 -18.95
CA PRO A 4 -27.67 -13.52 -17.64
C PRO A 4 -26.38 -12.68 -17.62
N VAL A 5 -25.62 -12.62 -18.72
CA VAL A 5 -24.38 -11.81 -18.78
C VAL A 5 -24.70 -10.31 -18.67
N LEU A 6 -25.79 -9.87 -19.30
CA LEU A 6 -26.23 -8.48 -19.22
C LEU A 6 -26.73 -8.15 -17.80
N THR A 7 -27.50 -9.05 -17.18
CA THR A 7 -27.95 -8.89 -15.79
C THR A 7 -26.76 -8.77 -14.83
N ILE A 8 -25.76 -9.65 -14.93
CA ILE A 8 -24.55 -9.62 -14.09
C ILE A 8 -23.81 -8.28 -14.24
N LEU A 9 -23.60 -7.80 -15.47
CA LEU A 9 -22.92 -6.52 -15.71
C LEU A 9 -23.68 -5.33 -15.13
N ILE A 10 -25.01 -5.28 -15.30
CA ILE A 10 -25.86 -4.23 -14.70
C ILE A 10 -25.76 -4.27 -13.17
N THR A 11 -25.81 -5.46 -12.56
CA THR A 11 -25.67 -5.63 -11.11
C THR A 11 -24.30 -5.16 -10.60
N ILE A 12 -23.21 -5.49 -11.29
CA ILE A 12 -21.85 -5.04 -10.93
C ILE A 12 -21.74 -3.51 -11.00
N VAL A 13 -22.22 -2.89 -12.08
CA VAL A 13 -22.21 -1.42 -12.23
C VAL A 13 -23.03 -0.75 -11.13
N LEU A 14 -24.21 -1.27 -10.83
CA LEU A 14 -25.10 -0.72 -9.81
C LEU A 14 -24.52 -0.85 -8.38
N ILE A 15 -23.83 -1.96 -8.08
CA ILE A 15 -23.06 -2.11 -6.83
C ILE A 15 -21.93 -1.09 -6.75
N VAL A 16 -21.14 -0.90 -7.82
CA VAL A 16 -20.04 0.07 -7.87
C VAL A 16 -20.55 1.51 -7.66
N VAL A 17 -21.66 1.88 -8.30
CA VAL A 17 -22.29 3.20 -8.11
C VAL A 17 -22.76 3.40 -6.66
N ILE A 18 -23.41 2.41 -6.05
CA ILE A 18 -23.84 2.47 -4.65
C ILE A 18 -22.64 2.61 -3.71
N LEU A 19 -21.60 1.79 -3.89
CA LEU A 19 -20.38 1.86 -3.08
C LEU A 19 -19.69 3.22 -3.20
N GLU A 20 -19.63 3.79 -4.40
CA GLU A 20 -19.01 5.09 -4.63
C GLU A 20 -19.81 6.23 -3.99
N VAL A 21 -21.14 6.25 -4.12
CA VAL A 21 -22.03 7.21 -3.47
C VAL A 21 -21.91 7.11 -1.95
N LEU A 22 -22.02 5.90 -1.39
CA LEU A 22 -21.88 5.66 0.06
C LEU A 22 -20.49 6.11 0.56
N SER A 23 -19.42 5.86 -0.20
CA SER A 23 -18.06 6.23 0.22
C SER A 23 -17.81 7.74 0.35
N LYS A 24 -18.70 8.56 -0.24
CA LYS A 24 -18.71 10.03 -0.21
C LYS A 24 -19.72 10.60 0.78
N SER A 25 -20.87 9.96 0.99
CA SER A 25 -21.96 10.49 1.83
C SER A 25 -21.94 9.99 3.29
N GLN A 26 -21.47 8.78 3.55
CA GLN A 26 -21.44 8.20 4.90
C GLN A 26 -20.23 8.71 5.70
N LYS A 27 -20.50 9.47 6.77
CA LYS A 27 -19.51 9.90 7.77
C LYS A 27 -19.16 8.76 8.74
N CYS A 28 -18.52 7.72 8.21
CA CYS A 28 -17.94 6.66 9.02
C CYS A 28 -16.77 7.18 9.85
N LYS A 29 -16.78 6.95 11.16
CA LYS A 29 -15.52 6.96 11.93
C LYS A 29 -14.57 5.93 11.30
N THR A 30 -13.39 6.38 10.95
CA THR A 30 -12.21 5.51 10.85
C THR A 30 -11.70 5.19 12.25
N PRO A 31 -10.93 4.11 12.46
CA PRO A 31 -10.04 4.03 13.61
C PRO A 31 -9.17 5.29 13.74
N ASP A 32 -8.72 5.57 14.96
CA ASP A 32 -7.70 6.59 15.26
C ASP A 32 -6.34 6.15 14.71
N CYS A 33 -6.19 6.32 13.40
CA CYS A 33 -4.98 5.99 12.66
C CYS A 33 -4.04 7.19 12.68
N PHE A 34 -3.23 7.27 13.74
CA PHE A 34 -2.15 8.24 13.82
C PHE A 34 -1.12 8.00 12.71
N TYR A 35 -0.46 9.07 12.25
CA TYR A 35 0.59 8.99 11.24
C TYR A 35 1.92 8.55 11.87
N PRO A 36 2.49 7.37 11.53
CA PRO A 36 3.61 6.80 12.28
C PRO A 36 4.88 7.65 12.26
N CYS A 37 5.13 8.40 11.18
CA CYS A 37 6.35 9.20 11.03
C CYS A 37 6.54 10.26 12.11
N ASN A 38 5.47 10.75 12.75
CA ASN A 38 5.58 11.66 13.88
C ASN A 38 6.37 11.02 15.05
N ASN A 39 6.16 9.71 15.28
CA ASN A 39 6.83 8.92 16.31
C ASN A 39 8.21 8.38 15.87
N PHE A 40 8.54 8.49 14.58
CA PHE A 40 9.82 8.07 14.01
C PHE A 40 10.72 9.26 13.60
N SER A 41 10.27 10.48 13.85
CA SER A 41 10.88 11.76 13.46
C SER A 41 12.28 12.02 14.04
N THR A 42 12.72 11.23 15.02
CA THR A 42 14.11 11.23 15.51
C THR A 42 15.11 10.59 14.55
N ILE A 43 14.64 9.91 13.49
CA ILE A 43 15.48 9.54 12.34
C ILE A 43 15.58 10.78 11.45
N LEU A 44 16.55 11.63 11.80
CA LEU A 44 16.87 12.89 11.13
C LEU A 44 17.20 12.68 9.64
N PRO A 45 17.06 13.72 8.79
CA PRO A 45 17.54 13.70 7.41
C PRO A 45 19.08 13.63 7.38
N GLY A 46 19.61 12.40 7.40
CA GLY A 46 21.00 12.12 7.06
C GLY A 46 21.26 12.25 5.56
N PRO A 47 22.51 12.11 5.11
CA PRO A 47 22.80 11.99 3.68
C PRO A 47 22.07 10.77 3.12
N ARG A 48 21.33 10.99 2.03
CA ARG A 48 20.52 9.98 1.34
C ARG A 48 21.36 8.77 0.94
N ASP A 49 20.81 7.57 1.13
CA ASP A 49 21.60 6.34 1.08
C ASP A 49 22.26 6.13 -0.30
N PRO A 50 23.59 5.87 -0.37
CA PRO A 50 24.29 5.70 -1.64
C PRO A 50 23.75 4.58 -2.53
N ASP A 51 23.20 3.50 -1.96
CA ASP A 51 22.56 2.44 -2.74
C ASP A 51 21.22 2.88 -3.31
N LEU A 52 20.44 3.72 -2.59
CA LEU A 52 19.20 4.30 -3.10
C LEU A 52 19.47 5.25 -4.27
N ILE A 53 20.50 6.10 -4.15
CA ILE A 53 20.95 7.01 -5.23
C ILE A 53 21.40 6.20 -6.45
N ARG A 54 22.24 5.18 -6.25
CA ARG A 54 22.71 4.26 -7.29
C ARG A 54 21.55 3.52 -7.96
N LEU A 55 20.52 3.13 -7.21
CA LEU A 55 19.31 2.48 -7.72
C LEU A 55 18.45 3.43 -8.56
N GLN A 56 18.28 4.70 -8.15
CA GLN A 56 17.61 5.71 -8.97
C GLN A 56 18.38 6.01 -10.26
N GLN A 57 19.70 6.18 -10.20
CA GLN A 57 20.54 6.42 -11.38
C GLN A 57 20.38 5.28 -12.40
N LYS A 58 20.38 4.02 -11.95
CA LYS A 58 20.06 2.86 -12.79
C LYS A 58 18.66 2.94 -13.42
N ARG A 59 17.61 3.32 -12.67
CA ARG A 59 16.26 3.50 -13.24
C ARG A 59 16.23 4.56 -14.33
N LEU A 60 16.87 5.71 -14.09
CA LEU A 60 16.94 6.84 -15.03
C LEU A 60 17.75 6.50 -16.29
N ALA A 61 18.79 5.67 -16.16
CA ALA A 61 19.57 5.13 -17.28
C ALA A 61 18.87 3.98 -18.04
N GLY A 62 17.69 3.53 -17.58
CA GLY A 62 16.99 2.38 -18.17
C GLY A 62 17.64 1.02 -17.90
N GLU A 63 18.56 0.93 -16.94
CA GLU A 63 19.28 -0.30 -16.63
C GLU A 63 18.38 -1.40 -16.04
N LYS A 64 18.72 -2.65 -16.37
CA LYS A 64 18.03 -3.83 -15.83
C LYS A 64 18.45 -4.10 -14.39
N ILE A 65 17.79 -3.45 -13.44
CA ILE A 65 17.88 -3.75 -12.00
C ILE A 65 17.33 -5.15 -11.72
N SER A 66 17.99 -5.89 -10.82
CA SER A 66 17.56 -7.24 -10.44
C SER A 66 16.60 -7.25 -9.24
N LYS A 67 15.77 -8.29 -9.15
CA LYS A 67 14.89 -8.56 -8.01
C LYS A 67 15.64 -8.62 -6.66
N GLN A 68 16.86 -9.16 -6.67
CA GLN A 68 17.70 -9.24 -5.48
C GLN A 68 18.30 -7.89 -5.10
N GLU A 69 18.61 -7.03 -6.08
CA GLU A 69 19.12 -5.67 -5.84
C GLU A 69 18.04 -4.78 -5.21
N TYR A 70 16.81 -4.80 -5.74
CA TYR A 70 15.65 -4.17 -5.06
C TYR A 70 15.44 -4.73 -3.66
N ARG A 71 15.51 -6.07 -3.49
CA ARG A 71 15.29 -6.72 -2.20
C ARG A 71 16.30 -6.29 -1.13
N LEU A 72 17.59 -6.31 -1.44
CA LEU A 72 18.64 -5.94 -0.48
C LEU A 72 18.50 -4.49 -0.01
N ILE A 73 18.16 -3.57 -0.92
CA ILE A 73 17.96 -2.15 -0.60
C ILE A 73 16.66 -1.95 0.20
N ALA A 74 15.60 -2.72 -0.10
CA ALA A 74 14.36 -2.72 0.68
C ALA A 74 14.57 -3.30 2.10
N GLU A 75 15.41 -4.34 2.26
CA GLU A 75 15.75 -4.92 3.56
C GLU A 75 16.65 -3.98 4.39
N LYS A 76 17.46 -3.13 3.74
CA LYS A 76 18.30 -2.09 4.36
C LYS A 76 17.50 -0.86 4.82
N LEU A 77 16.56 -0.37 4.00
CA LEU A 77 15.91 0.93 4.19
C LEU A 77 14.47 0.85 4.74
N ILE A 78 13.80 -0.30 4.64
CA ILE A 78 12.42 -0.48 5.14
C ILE A 78 12.41 -1.37 6.39
N LEU A 79 12.49 -0.72 7.54
CA LEU A 79 12.73 -1.36 8.83
C LEU A 79 11.45 -1.92 9.45
N GLU A 80 11.54 -3.02 10.20
CA GLU A 80 10.36 -3.61 10.84
C GLU A 80 10.04 -2.88 12.16
N LYS A 81 8.75 -2.61 12.39
CA LYS A 81 8.23 -1.87 13.54
C LYS A 81 7.07 -2.60 14.21
N ASP A 82 6.88 -2.32 15.49
CA ASP A 82 5.81 -2.89 16.29
C ASP A 82 4.44 -2.39 15.82
N PRO A 83 3.37 -3.22 15.82
CA PRO A 83 2.09 -2.84 15.21
C PRO A 83 1.43 -1.65 15.91
N GLU A 84 1.66 -1.54 17.23
CA GLU A 84 1.25 -0.42 18.09
C GLU A 84 1.89 0.92 17.68
N LEU A 85 3.06 0.89 17.03
CA LEU A 85 3.74 2.08 16.48
C LEU A 85 3.35 2.37 15.03
N MET A 86 2.61 1.47 14.36
CA MET A 86 2.20 1.58 12.94
C MET A 86 0.70 1.90 12.75
N GLY A 87 -0.12 1.79 13.80
CA GLY A 87 -1.56 2.09 13.72
C GLY A 87 -2.29 1.24 12.67
N CYS A 88 -3.00 1.89 11.74
CA CYS A 88 -3.72 1.23 10.65
C CYS A 88 -2.92 1.06 9.34
N TYR A 89 -1.64 1.47 9.34
CA TYR A 89 -0.73 1.32 8.21
C TYR A 89 -0.16 -0.10 8.14
N ASN A 90 0.27 -0.51 6.95
CA ASN A 90 1.01 -1.75 6.68
C ASN A 90 2.51 -1.45 6.58
N GLY A 91 2.85 -0.46 5.77
CA GLY A 91 4.10 0.28 5.83
C GLY A 91 3.86 1.77 5.66
N VAL A 92 4.94 2.55 5.72
CA VAL A 92 4.97 3.99 5.42
C VAL A 92 6.42 4.46 5.19
N VAL A 93 6.63 5.41 4.27
CA VAL A 93 7.90 6.15 4.10
C VAL A 93 7.91 7.42 4.94
N CYS A 94 9.03 7.67 5.62
CA CYS A 94 9.27 8.82 6.50
C CYS A 94 10.63 9.44 6.17
N GLY A 95 10.68 10.33 5.17
CA GLY A 95 11.95 10.87 4.67
C GLY A 95 12.74 9.80 3.91
N GLU A 96 14.04 9.65 4.20
CA GLU A 96 14.97 8.76 3.48
C GLU A 96 14.94 7.28 3.96
N SER A 97 13.88 6.87 4.65
CA SER A 97 13.67 5.50 5.11
C SER A 97 12.19 5.19 5.25
N GLY A 98 11.83 3.90 5.29
CA GLY A 98 10.45 3.49 5.53
C GLY A 98 10.35 2.44 6.63
N PHE A 99 9.10 2.08 6.94
CA PHE A 99 8.77 1.12 7.98
C PHE A 99 7.72 0.13 7.50
N VAL A 100 7.73 -1.09 8.06
CA VAL A 100 6.71 -2.11 7.85
C VAL A 100 6.34 -2.75 9.19
N ARG A 101 5.06 -3.04 9.41
CA ARG A 101 4.59 -3.69 10.64
C ARG A 101 5.09 -5.15 10.72
N LYS A 102 5.64 -5.55 11.86
CA LYS A 102 6.32 -6.85 12.05
C LYS A 102 5.38 -8.07 12.01
N ASP A 103 4.08 -7.87 12.27
CA ASP A 103 3.02 -8.88 12.36
C ASP A 103 2.42 -9.29 11.00
N LEU A 104 2.80 -8.63 9.90
CA LEU A 104 2.44 -9.06 8.55
C LEU A 104 3.05 -10.44 8.22
N PRO A 105 2.33 -11.31 7.47
CA PRO A 105 2.89 -12.55 6.92
C PRO A 105 4.15 -12.31 6.09
N SER A 106 5.08 -13.28 6.05
CA SER A 106 6.41 -13.06 5.45
C SER A 106 6.40 -12.58 3.99
N ASN A 107 5.52 -13.12 3.12
CA ASN A 107 5.44 -12.63 1.73
C ASN A 107 4.82 -11.23 1.68
N ALA A 108 3.86 -10.94 2.57
CA ALA A 108 3.26 -9.61 2.69
C ALA A 108 4.31 -8.57 3.11
N LYS A 109 5.19 -8.88 4.09
CA LYS A 109 6.31 -8.00 4.45
C LYS A 109 7.26 -7.76 3.28
N ILE A 110 7.61 -8.79 2.51
CA ILE A 110 8.49 -8.61 1.34
C ILE A 110 7.81 -7.72 0.28
N PHE A 111 6.51 -7.90 0.02
CA PHE A 111 5.75 -7.01 -0.87
C PHE A 111 5.70 -5.57 -0.34
N VAL A 112 5.37 -5.35 0.93
CA VAL A 112 5.27 -4.00 1.52
C VAL A 112 6.64 -3.31 1.50
N LYS A 113 7.73 -3.98 1.92
CA LYS A 113 9.08 -3.41 1.78
C LYS A 113 9.42 -3.03 0.34
N ARG A 114 8.96 -3.81 -0.64
CA ARG A 114 9.15 -3.49 -2.07
C ARG A 114 8.32 -2.28 -2.54
N HIS A 115 7.12 -2.10 -1.98
CA HIS A 115 6.19 -1.00 -2.23
C HIS A 115 6.68 0.32 -1.60
N GLU A 116 7.06 0.32 -0.31
CA GLU A 116 7.70 1.48 0.33
C GLU A 116 8.99 1.90 -0.40
N LEU A 117 9.74 0.94 -0.95
CA LEU A 117 10.92 1.25 -1.78
C LEU A 117 10.54 1.94 -3.10
N GLU A 118 9.35 1.78 -3.68
CA GLU A 118 8.94 2.68 -4.79
C GLU A 118 8.74 4.10 -4.28
N HIS A 119 8.10 4.30 -3.14
CA HIS A 119 7.92 5.65 -2.58
C HIS A 119 9.25 6.37 -2.29
N LEU A 120 10.31 5.63 -1.91
CA LEU A 120 11.69 6.15 -1.84
C LEU A 120 12.36 6.39 -3.20
N LEU A 121 11.84 5.85 -4.30
CA LEU A 121 12.42 5.92 -5.65
C LEU A 121 11.65 6.83 -6.62
N GLN A 122 10.39 7.17 -6.34
CA GLN A 122 9.50 7.98 -7.16
C GLN A 122 10.03 9.40 -7.41
N THR A 123 9.61 10.02 -8.52
CA THR A 123 10.06 11.37 -8.93
C THR A 123 9.04 12.47 -8.64
N GLY A 124 7.78 12.12 -8.39
CA GLY A 124 6.65 13.05 -8.30
C GLY A 124 5.93 13.28 -9.64
N GLU A 125 6.39 12.65 -10.72
CA GLU A 125 5.71 12.62 -12.03
C GLU A 125 4.58 11.57 -12.09
N GLU A 126 4.51 10.69 -11.08
CA GLU A 126 3.52 9.63 -10.97
C GLU A 126 2.13 10.20 -10.65
N ARG A 127 1.23 10.19 -11.65
CA ARG A 127 -0.19 10.61 -11.52
C ARG A 127 -0.92 10.02 -10.30
N ASN A 128 -0.51 8.83 -9.85
CA ASN A 128 -0.97 8.18 -8.63
C ASN A 128 0.20 7.33 -8.07
N SER A 129 0.89 7.87 -7.08
CA SER A 129 2.07 7.28 -6.44
C SER A 129 1.77 5.92 -5.79
N GLU A 130 0.65 5.83 -5.06
CA GLU A 130 0.14 4.62 -4.41
C GLU A 130 -0.09 3.50 -5.43
N PHE A 131 -0.81 3.79 -6.52
CA PHE A 131 -1.06 2.82 -7.57
C PHE A 131 0.22 2.40 -8.29
N ALA A 132 1.14 3.34 -8.57
CA ALA A 132 2.44 3.03 -9.18
C ALA A 132 3.28 2.09 -8.29
N ALA A 133 3.34 2.37 -6.99
CA ALA A 133 4.05 1.55 -6.01
C ALA A 133 3.42 0.15 -5.87
N ASN A 134 2.10 0.08 -5.74
CA ASN A 134 1.34 -1.18 -5.71
C ASN A 134 1.54 -2.02 -6.99
N LEU A 135 1.52 -1.39 -8.17
CA LEU A 135 1.69 -2.07 -9.46
C LEU A 135 3.11 -2.62 -9.63
N ALA A 136 4.14 -1.86 -9.28
CA ALA A 136 5.53 -2.29 -9.40
C ALA A 136 5.85 -3.44 -8.43
N ALA A 137 5.51 -3.29 -7.15
CA ALA A 137 5.74 -4.32 -6.14
C ALA A 137 4.83 -5.56 -6.37
N GLY A 138 3.59 -5.36 -6.80
CA GLY A 138 2.60 -6.42 -7.01
C GLY A 138 2.93 -7.32 -8.20
N ARG A 139 3.49 -6.76 -9.28
CA ARG A 139 4.05 -7.54 -10.41
C ARG A 139 5.19 -8.47 -9.98
N GLU A 140 5.97 -8.06 -8.98
CA GLU A 140 7.14 -8.80 -8.51
C GLU A 140 6.84 -9.78 -7.37
N TYR A 141 5.86 -9.46 -6.52
CA TYR A 141 5.47 -10.24 -5.33
C TYR A 141 3.95 -10.44 -5.22
N PRO A 142 3.28 -11.07 -6.22
CA PRO A 142 1.82 -11.15 -6.28
C PRO A 142 1.17 -11.88 -5.09
N LEU A 143 1.82 -12.91 -4.54
CA LEU A 143 1.35 -13.58 -3.32
C LEU A 143 1.42 -12.65 -2.09
N GLY A 144 2.43 -11.79 -2.01
CA GLY A 144 2.58 -10.81 -0.94
C GLY A 144 1.56 -9.68 -1.04
N PHE A 145 1.28 -9.19 -2.25
CA PHE A 145 0.20 -8.24 -2.55
C PHE A 145 -1.15 -8.78 -2.07
N LEU A 146 -1.52 -9.99 -2.48
CA LEU A 146 -2.77 -10.63 -2.04
C LEU A 146 -2.81 -10.83 -0.51
N GLN A 147 -1.74 -11.33 0.12
CA GLN A 147 -1.69 -11.47 1.57
C GLN A 147 -1.83 -10.11 2.29
N THR A 148 -1.29 -9.03 1.72
CA THR A 148 -1.41 -7.67 2.28
C THR A 148 -2.85 -7.15 2.20
N ILE A 149 -3.55 -7.43 1.09
CA ILE A 149 -4.98 -7.10 0.95
C ILE A 149 -5.82 -7.86 1.97
N PHE A 150 -5.69 -9.19 2.06
CA PHE A 150 -6.45 -9.99 3.02
C PHE A 150 -6.13 -9.64 4.48
N PHE A 151 -4.86 -9.37 4.80
CA PHE A 151 -4.46 -8.87 6.12
C PHE A 151 -5.09 -7.50 6.41
N SER A 152 -5.08 -6.58 5.45
CA SER A 152 -5.72 -5.26 5.60
C SER A 152 -7.20 -5.38 5.88
N ILE A 153 -7.91 -6.25 5.15
CA ILE A 153 -9.33 -6.54 5.33
C ILE A 153 -9.59 -7.08 6.74
N TRP A 154 -8.88 -8.13 7.14
CA TRP A 154 -9.06 -8.80 8.43
C TRP A 154 -8.71 -7.89 9.62
N ASN A 155 -7.52 -7.28 9.61
CA ASN A 155 -7.06 -6.40 10.68
C ASN A 155 -7.84 -5.08 10.74
N ARG A 156 -8.53 -4.66 9.67
CA ARG A 156 -9.42 -3.49 9.69
C ARG A 156 -10.83 -3.78 10.20
N ALA A 157 -11.31 -5.03 10.10
CA ALA A 157 -12.67 -5.40 10.55
C ALA A 157 -12.94 -5.04 12.02
N ARG A 158 -11.95 -5.23 12.91
CA ARG A 158 -12.05 -4.94 14.35
C ARG A 158 -12.19 -3.46 14.73
N TYR A 159 -12.15 -2.54 13.75
CA TYR A 159 -12.24 -1.09 13.96
C TYR A 159 -13.53 -0.46 13.40
N TYR A 160 -14.50 -1.27 12.97
CA TYR A 160 -15.75 -0.76 12.40
C TYR A 160 -16.98 -1.42 13.04
N ASP A 161 -17.58 -0.74 14.00
CA ASP A 161 -18.83 -1.18 14.68
C ASP A 161 -20.04 -1.25 13.72
N SER A 162 -19.94 -0.63 12.56
CA SER A 162 -20.97 -0.60 11.51
C SER A 162 -20.56 -1.44 10.29
N PRO A 163 -21.33 -2.48 9.92
CA PRO A 163 -21.09 -3.26 8.69
C PRO A 163 -21.09 -2.41 7.42
N VAL A 164 -21.89 -1.34 7.37
CA VAL A 164 -21.90 -0.39 6.24
C VAL A 164 -20.56 0.33 6.14
N CYS A 165 -20.00 0.77 7.27
CA CYS A 165 -18.69 1.42 7.31
C CYS A 165 -17.53 0.47 7.01
N TYR A 166 -17.63 -0.80 7.42
CA TYR A 166 -16.69 -1.84 7.01
C TYR A 166 -16.74 -2.04 5.49
N ILE A 167 -17.92 -2.20 4.87
CA ILE A 167 -18.09 -2.34 3.41
C ILE A 167 -17.52 -1.12 2.66
N ILE A 168 -17.73 0.10 3.15
CA ILE A 168 -17.11 1.31 2.59
C ILE A 168 -15.58 1.28 2.71
N SER A 169 -15.04 0.75 3.81
CA SER A 169 -13.59 0.57 3.99
C SER A 169 -13.02 -0.50 3.04
N LEU A 170 -13.77 -1.58 2.77
CA LEU A 170 -13.42 -2.56 1.74
C LEU A 170 -13.36 -1.92 0.35
N TRP A 171 -14.35 -1.09 -0.01
CA TRP A 171 -14.33 -0.34 -1.27
C TRP A 171 -13.14 0.62 -1.36
N LYS A 172 -12.88 1.42 -0.31
CA LYS A 172 -11.71 2.31 -0.26
C LYS A 172 -10.39 1.54 -0.38
N THR A 173 -10.27 0.39 0.28
CA THR A 173 -9.09 -0.50 0.20
C THR A 173 -8.93 -1.09 -1.19
N PHE A 174 -10.03 -1.50 -1.86
CA PHE A 174 -10.00 -1.94 -3.26
C PHE A 174 -9.51 -0.82 -4.19
N LYS A 175 -10.01 0.43 -4.02
CA LYS A 175 -9.58 1.55 -4.86
C LYS A 175 -8.06 1.81 -4.76
N VAL A 176 -7.48 1.78 -3.56
CA VAL A 176 -6.03 1.96 -3.35
C VAL A 176 -5.19 0.89 -4.06
N TYR A 177 -5.60 -0.39 -3.98
CA TYR A 177 -4.81 -1.50 -4.52
C TYR A 177 -5.05 -1.79 -6.02
N PHE A 178 -6.16 -1.34 -6.60
CA PHE A 178 -6.60 -1.77 -7.94
C PHE A 178 -7.00 -0.65 -8.92
N LEU A 179 -7.18 0.60 -8.50
CA LEU A 179 -7.57 1.70 -9.41
C LEU A 179 -6.47 2.77 -9.54
N PRO A 180 -6.17 3.24 -10.77
CA PRO A 180 -5.26 4.36 -11.03
C PRO A 180 -5.91 5.73 -10.80
#